data_AF-A0A453DFL6-F1
#
_entry.id   AF-A0A453DFL6-F1
#
_cell.length_a   1.000
_cell.length_b   1.000
_cell.length_c   1.000
_cell.angle_alpha   90.00
_cell.angle_beta   90.00
_cell.angle_gamma   90.00
#
_symmetry.space_group_name_H-M   'P 1'
#
loop_
_entity.id
_entity.type
_entity.pdbx_description
1 polymer ?
#
loop_
_entity_poly.entity_id
_entity_poly.type
_entity_poly.pdbx_seq_one_letter_code
_entity_poly.pdbx_strand_id
1 'polypeptide(L)'
;MSSAQSGDVSTVKYLLDHGGDLTKSDAKGRTVLHHAACIGSCTVTEFLLSKGVAVDIDCGRGTPLHQAATNEQDKTVKILLEHHADPNATVVGIGTALMGSLLYRSLKCMKLLIKGGADVNRGSSLPMTPLVFTTGWGGYTNFVKFLSKAGADPNIPDAYGNLPIELAAKRDCMEEVEMLFPLTSPIPTIPNWSIDGIISHAKFESAKPLDRRQLEQTKATLKAHADHLFSLKDYKVASKAYGVSIDVAPSATLYANRSLCKLLLDDGEGALSDALRCRMLRPNWVKACYRQAAAHKLLKEYKQACDALLDA
;
A
#
# COMPACT_ATOMS: atom_id res chain seq x y z
N MET A 1 23.97 -6.02 -9.28
CA MET A 1 22.66 -5.43 -8.90
C MET A 1 22.09 -4.57 -10.01
N SER A 2 22.79 -3.55 -10.49
CA SER A 2 22.32 -2.75 -11.65
C SER A 2 22.08 -3.61 -12.90
N SER A 3 22.93 -4.61 -13.15
CA SER A 3 22.72 -5.61 -14.22
C SER A 3 21.42 -6.39 -14.10
N ALA A 4 20.90 -6.60 -12.90
CA ALA A 4 19.65 -7.33 -12.72
C ALA A 4 18.41 -6.49 -13.06
N GLN A 5 18.57 -5.17 -13.21
CA GLN A 5 17.51 -4.25 -13.60
C GLN A 5 17.36 -4.15 -15.13
N SER A 6 18.38 -4.56 -15.91
CA SER A 6 18.34 -4.46 -17.37
C SER A 6 17.57 -5.59 -18.06
N GLY A 7 17.26 -6.68 -17.34
CA GLY A 7 16.69 -7.90 -17.92
C GLY A 7 17.66 -8.74 -18.75
N ASP A 8 18.94 -8.33 -18.86
CA ASP A 8 19.94 -9.04 -19.64
C ASP A 8 20.69 -10.08 -18.79
N VAL A 9 20.32 -11.34 -18.99
CA VAL A 9 20.98 -12.50 -18.36
C VAL A 9 22.46 -12.60 -18.75
N SER A 10 22.85 -12.16 -19.95
CA SER A 10 24.24 -12.25 -20.42
C SER A 10 25.16 -11.38 -19.58
N THR A 11 24.75 -10.15 -19.29
CA THR A 11 25.47 -9.25 -18.38
C THR A 11 25.55 -9.82 -16.96
N VAL A 12 24.44 -10.37 -16.44
CA VAL A 12 24.45 -11.00 -15.11
C VAL A 12 25.42 -12.18 -15.08
N LYS A 13 25.38 -13.06 -16.08
CA LYS A 13 26.28 -14.22 -16.21
C LYS A 13 27.75 -13.79 -16.30
N TYR A 14 28.06 -12.83 -17.17
CA TYR A 14 29.42 -12.30 -17.30
C TYR A 14 29.98 -11.81 -15.95
N LEU A 15 29.18 -11.07 -15.18
CA LEU A 15 29.59 -10.59 -13.87
C LEU A 15 29.82 -11.75 -12.87
N LEU A 16 29.02 -12.81 -12.91
CA LEU A 16 29.23 -13.99 -12.08
C LEU A 16 30.51 -14.73 -12.46
N ASP A 17 30.77 -14.91 -13.76
CA ASP A 17 31.99 -15.53 -14.28
C ASP A 17 33.25 -14.75 -13.87
N HIS A 18 33.11 -13.47 -13.50
CA HIS A 18 34.19 -12.59 -13.01
C HIS A 18 34.11 -12.30 -11.50
N GLY A 19 33.52 -13.21 -10.72
CA GLY A 19 33.54 -13.14 -9.25
C GLY A 19 32.37 -12.37 -8.61
N GLY A 20 31.31 -12.11 -9.36
CA GLY A 20 30.07 -11.55 -8.82
C GLY A 20 29.42 -12.49 -7.79
N ASP A 21 28.93 -11.92 -6.70
CA ASP A 21 28.31 -12.65 -5.59
C ASP A 21 26.79 -12.41 -5.55
N LEU A 22 26.03 -13.50 -5.68
CA LEU A 22 24.57 -13.49 -5.65
C LEU A 22 23.98 -13.27 -4.25
N THR A 23 24.75 -13.54 -3.20
CA THR A 23 24.34 -13.43 -1.80
C THR A 23 24.56 -12.02 -1.24
N LYS A 24 25.43 -11.24 -1.87
CA LYS A 24 25.77 -9.89 -1.43
C LYS A 24 24.56 -8.95 -1.50
N SER A 25 24.34 -8.20 -0.43
CA SER A 25 23.27 -7.21 -0.29
C SER A 25 23.76 -5.77 -0.46
N ASP A 26 22.88 -4.87 -0.93
CA ASP A 26 23.14 -3.43 -0.93
C ASP A 26 23.04 -2.83 0.48
N ALA A 27 23.27 -1.52 0.61
CA ALA A 27 23.16 -0.79 1.88
C ALA A 27 21.75 -0.82 2.50
N LYS A 28 20.73 -1.28 1.77
CA LYS A 28 19.35 -1.48 2.23
C LYS A 28 19.04 -2.96 2.48
N GLY A 29 20.03 -3.84 2.47
CA GLY A 29 19.84 -5.28 2.64
C GLY A 29 19.32 -6.01 1.41
N ARG A 30 19.14 -5.33 0.27
CA ARG A 30 18.54 -5.95 -0.94
C ARG A 30 19.58 -6.72 -1.72
N THR A 31 19.30 -7.98 -1.99
CA THR A 31 20.11 -8.83 -2.89
C THR A 31 19.76 -8.61 -4.35
N VAL A 32 20.52 -9.22 -5.25
CA VAL A 32 20.27 -9.14 -6.70
C VAL A 32 18.87 -9.62 -7.10
N LEU A 33 18.31 -10.62 -6.39
CA LEU A 33 16.96 -11.13 -6.63
C LEU A 33 15.88 -10.10 -6.27
N HIS A 34 16.07 -9.33 -5.20
CA HIS A 34 15.16 -8.22 -4.85
C HIS A 34 15.12 -7.16 -5.94
N HIS A 35 16.27 -6.81 -6.53
CA HIS A 35 16.34 -5.82 -7.60
C HIS A 35 15.66 -6.31 -8.87
N ALA A 36 15.88 -7.58 -9.26
CA ALA A 36 15.19 -8.20 -10.40
C ALA A 36 13.66 -8.22 -10.19
N ALA A 37 13.22 -8.63 -9.00
CA ALA A 37 11.82 -8.71 -8.63
C ALA A 37 11.13 -7.33 -8.59
N CYS A 38 11.80 -6.32 -8.06
CA CYS A 38 11.29 -4.95 -7.98
C CYS A 38 11.02 -4.34 -9.37
N ILE A 39 11.86 -4.62 -10.37
CA ILE A 39 11.76 -4.07 -11.73
C ILE A 39 10.95 -4.99 -12.67
N GLY A 40 10.69 -6.24 -12.25
CA GLY A 40 9.95 -7.20 -13.06
C GLY A 40 10.80 -7.91 -14.12
N SER A 41 12.12 -7.98 -13.91
CA SER A 41 13.06 -8.62 -14.82
C SER A 41 12.90 -10.15 -14.75
N CYS A 42 11.90 -10.68 -15.46
CA CYS A 42 11.48 -12.08 -15.41
C CYS A 42 12.61 -13.05 -15.78
N THR A 43 13.29 -12.81 -16.90
CA THR A 43 14.40 -13.64 -17.40
C THR A 43 15.57 -13.72 -16.41
N VAL A 44 15.91 -12.58 -15.80
CA VAL A 44 16.94 -12.53 -14.76
C VAL A 44 16.46 -13.22 -13.49
N THR A 45 15.20 -13.05 -13.10
CA THR A 45 14.63 -13.71 -11.93
C THR A 45 14.71 -15.24 -12.06
N GLU A 46 14.25 -15.80 -13.18
CA GLU A 46 14.34 -17.23 -13.48
C GLU A 46 15.79 -17.71 -13.48
N PHE A 47 16.70 -16.96 -14.13
CA PHE A 47 18.12 -17.28 -14.12
C PHE A 47 18.71 -17.34 -12.71
N LEU A 48 18.43 -16.33 -11.87
CA LEU A 48 18.90 -16.28 -10.50
C LEU A 48 18.39 -17.46 -9.66
N LEU A 49 17.10 -17.79 -9.78
CA LEU A 49 16.51 -18.94 -9.09
C LEU A 49 17.11 -20.27 -9.58
N SER A 50 17.42 -20.40 -10.88
CA SER A 50 18.11 -21.57 -11.44
C SER A 50 19.54 -21.77 -10.89
N LYS A 51 20.14 -20.72 -10.31
CA LYS A 51 21.45 -20.78 -9.65
C LYS A 51 21.36 -21.11 -8.16
N GLY A 52 20.18 -21.45 -7.65
CA GLY A 52 19.97 -21.85 -6.26
C GLY A 52 19.93 -20.68 -5.28
N VAL A 53 19.69 -19.45 -5.76
CA VAL A 53 19.44 -18.31 -4.87
C VAL A 53 18.15 -18.57 -4.08
N ALA A 54 18.21 -18.44 -2.76
CA ALA A 54 17.04 -18.61 -1.92
C ALA A 54 15.93 -17.63 -2.33
N VAL A 55 14.71 -18.15 -2.50
CA VAL A 55 13.56 -17.38 -3.03
C VAL A 55 13.03 -16.36 -2.00
N ASP A 56 13.08 -16.70 -0.71
CA ASP A 56 12.52 -15.90 0.40
C ASP A 56 13.59 -15.18 1.23
N ILE A 57 14.62 -14.64 0.58
CA ILE A 57 15.60 -13.79 1.28
C ILE A 57 14.89 -12.53 1.76
N ASP A 58 14.85 -12.27 3.06
CA ASP A 58 14.30 -11.02 3.60
C ASP A 58 15.38 -9.94 3.71
N CYS A 59 15.12 -8.77 3.12
CA CYS A 59 15.97 -7.59 3.24
C CYS A 59 15.62 -6.67 4.43
N GLY A 60 14.76 -7.12 5.35
CA GLY A 60 14.17 -6.31 6.43
C GLY A 60 13.06 -5.37 5.96
N ARG A 61 12.75 -5.40 4.66
CA ARG A 61 11.61 -4.70 4.01
C ARG A 61 10.78 -5.66 3.16
N GLY A 62 10.98 -6.96 3.37
CA GLY A 62 10.29 -8.03 2.66
C GLY A 62 11.12 -8.76 1.64
N THR A 63 10.57 -9.90 1.28
CA THR A 63 11.13 -10.84 0.31
C THR A 63 11.05 -10.29 -1.12
N PRO A 64 11.71 -10.93 -2.10
CA PRO A 64 11.51 -10.64 -3.51
C PRO A 64 10.02 -10.64 -3.91
N LEU A 65 9.19 -11.51 -3.31
CA LEU A 65 7.74 -11.54 -3.56
C LEU A 65 7.04 -10.26 -3.11
N HIS A 66 7.42 -9.70 -1.96
CA HIS A 66 6.93 -8.38 -1.51
C HIS A 66 7.33 -7.28 -2.50
N GLN A 67 8.59 -7.29 -2.97
CA GLN A 67 9.07 -6.31 -3.94
C GLN A 67 8.31 -6.42 -5.27
N ALA A 68 8.09 -7.62 -5.80
CA ALA A 68 7.32 -7.79 -7.02
C ALA A 68 5.85 -7.32 -6.86
N ALA A 69 5.18 -7.70 -5.76
CA ALA A 69 3.79 -7.34 -5.50
C ALA A 69 3.58 -5.83 -5.32
N THR A 70 4.44 -5.17 -4.55
CA THR A 70 4.39 -3.71 -4.31
C THR A 70 4.82 -2.87 -5.52
N ASN A 71 5.44 -3.49 -6.52
CA ASN A 71 5.81 -2.83 -7.78
C ASN A 71 4.95 -3.31 -8.96
N GLU A 72 3.85 -4.01 -8.68
CA GLU A 72 2.85 -4.43 -9.67
C GLU A 72 3.41 -5.39 -10.75
N GLN A 73 4.49 -6.11 -10.42
CA GLN A 73 5.21 -7.01 -11.34
C GLN A 73 4.58 -8.40 -11.36
N ASP A 74 3.37 -8.50 -11.90
CA ASP A 74 2.53 -9.71 -11.89
C ASP A 74 3.25 -10.94 -12.48
N LYS A 75 3.96 -10.79 -13.60
CA LYS A 75 4.74 -11.89 -14.20
C LYS A 75 5.84 -12.41 -13.26
N THR A 76 6.50 -11.51 -12.54
CA THR A 76 7.55 -11.90 -11.59
C THR A 76 6.97 -12.47 -10.30
N VAL A 77 5.83 -11.96 -9.82
CA VAL A 77 5.06 -12.61 -8.74
C VAL A 77 4.76 -14.07 -9.10
N LYS A 78 4.29 -14.31 -10.33
CA LYS A 78 3.99 -15.66 -10.81
C LYS A 78 5.25 -16.57 -10.76
N ILE A 79 6.38 -16.10 -11.30
CA ILE A 79 7.64 -16.85 -11.29
C ILE A 79 8.09 -17.20 -9.86
N LEU A 80 8.06 -16.21 -8.96
CA LEU A 80 8.47 -16.43 -7.57
C LEU A 80 7.60 -17.48 -6.87
N LEU A 81 6.28 -17.45 -7.08
CA LEU A 81 5.36 -18.45 -6.55
C LEU A 81 5.58 -19.84 -7.16
N GLU A 82 5.87 -19.92 -8.46
CA GLU A 82 6.23 -21.19 -9.15
C GLU A 82 7.54 -21.79 -8.62
N HIS A 83 8.41 -20.96 -8.06
CA HIS A 83 9.63 -21.35 -7.34
C HIS A 83 9.46 -21.42 -5.81
N HIS A 84 8.23 -21.62 -5.34
CA HIS A 84 7.89 -21.88 -3.93
C HIS A 84 8.18 -20.73 -2.96
N ALA A 85 8.16 -19.47 -3.41
CA ALA A 85 8.12 -18.33 -2.50
C ALA A 85 6.92 -18.44 -1.54
N ASP A 86 7.14 -18.22 -0.24
CA ASP A 86 6.07 -18.21 0.74
C ASP A 86 5.15 -16.99 0.55
N PRO A 87 3.89 -17.17 0.08
CA PRO A 87 2.96 -16.06 -0.11
C PRO A 87 2.51 -15.42 1.21
N ASN A 88 2.73 -16.10 2.34
CA ASN A 88 2.27 -15.72 3.67
C ASN A 88 3.37 -15.19 4.57
N ALA A 89 4.60 -15.03 4.04
CA ALA A 89 5.68 -14.33 4.72
C ALA A 89 5.22 -12.91 5.09
N THR A 90 5.51 -12.49 6.32
CA THR A 90 5.06 -11.21 6.86
C THR A 90 6.24 -10.29 7.17
N VAL A 91 6.08 -9.01 6.85
CA VAL A 91 7.06 -7.97 7.15
C VAL A 91 6.46 -6.98 8.13
N VAL A 92 7.22 -6.60 9.16
CA VAL A 92 6.78 -5.61 10.14
C VAL A 92 6.39 -4.31 9.44
N GLY A 93 5.20 -3.80 9.75
CA GLY A 93 4.65 -2.60 9.13
C GLY A 93 3.99 -2.85 7.78
N ILE A 94 4.61 -3.61 6.86
CA ILE A 94 4.07 -3.79 5.49
C ILE A 94 3.00 -4.90 5.43
N GLY A 95 3.19 -5.99 6.19
CA GLY A 95 2.34 -7.18 6.17
C GLY A 95 2.76 -8.22 5.14
N THR A 96 1.78 -8.93 4.59
CA THR A 96 1.97 -9.93 3.53
C THR A 96 2.12 -9.28 2.15
N ALA A 97 2.64 -10.02 1.18
CA ALA A 97 2.66 -9.59 -0.22
C ALA A 97 1.25 -9.29 -0.76
N LEU A 98 0.22 -9.98 -0.24
CA LEU A 98 -1.19 -9.71 -0.57
C LEU A 98 -1.58 -8.29 -0.15
N MET A 99 -1.29 -7.89 1.09
CA MET A 99 -1.52 -6.52 1.58
C MET A 99 -0.73 -5.49 0.76
N GLY A 100 0.52 -5.80 0.39
CA GLY A 100 1.30 -4.97 -0.51
C GLY A 100 0.61 -4.74 -1.87
N SER A 101 0.05 -5.78 -2.47
CA SER A 101 -0.68 -5.66 -3.74
C SER A 101 -1.95 -4.78 -3.62
N LEU A 102 -2.61 -4.80 -2.46
CA LEU A 102 -3.78 -3.95 -2.18
C LEU A 102 -3.37 -2.48 -2.05
N LEU A 103 -2.34 -2.19 -1.27
CA LEU A 103 -1.81 -0.82 -1.10
C LEU A 103 -1.44 -0.17 -2.45
N TYR A 104 -0.94 -0.97 -3.39
CA TYR A 104 -0.59 -0.55 -4.74
C TYR A 104 -1.70 -0.76 -5.77
N ARG A 105 -2.89 -1.22 -5.35
CA ARG A 105 -4.06 -1.47 -6.21
C ARG A 105 -3.75 -2.38 -7.42
N SER A 106 -2.86 -3.35 -7.23
CA SER A 106 -2.52 -4.33 -8.27
C SER A 106 -3.44 -5.54 -8.21
N LEU A 107 -4.57 -5.47 -8.93
CA LEU A 107 -5.53 -6.57 -8.99
C LEU A 107 -4.92 -7.86 -9.55
N LYS A 108 -3.97 -7.75 -10.49
CA LYS A 108 -3.29 -8.91 -11.08
C LYS A 108 -2.39 -9.63 -10.07
N CYS A 109 -1.57 -8.89 -9.33
CA CYS A 109 -0.72 -9.47 -8.29
C CYS A 109 -1.57 -10.11 -7.19
N MET A 110 -2.63 -9.43 -6.73
CA MET A 110 -3.55 -9.98 -5.73
C MET A 110 -4.12 -11.34 -6.16
N LYS A 111 -4.61 -11.45 -7.40
CA LYS A 111 -5.16 -12.71 -7.94
C LYS A 111 -4.12 -13.83 -7.98
N LEU A 112 -2.89 -13.51 -8.38
CA LEU A 112 -1.80 -14.49 -8.43
C LEU A 112 -1.39 -14.96 -7.03
N LEU A 113 -1.29 -14.04 -6.07
CA LEU A 113 -0.96 -14.37 -4.68
C LEU A 113 -2.00 -15.28 -4.05
N ILE A 114 -3.29 -14.99 -4.24
CA ILE A 114 -4.39 -15.85 -3.77
C ILE A 114 -4.30 -17.23 -4.42
N LYS A 115 -4.08 -17.30 -5.74
CA LYS A 115 -3.88 -18.57 -6.45
C LYS A 115 -2.65 -19.34 -5.94
N GLY A 116 -1.61 -18.62 -5.51
CA GLY A 116 -0.39 -19.16 -4.92
C GLY A 116 -0.52 -19.60 -3.47
N GLY A 117 -1.69 -19.47 -2.83
CA GLY A 117 -1.92 -19.90 -1.45
C GLY A 117 -1.78 -18.78 -0.41
N ALA A 118 -1.83 -17.50 -0.81
CA ALA A 118 -1.94 -16.41 0.15
C ALA A 118 -3.24 -16.53 0.96
N ASP A 119 -3.12 -16.46 2.28
CA ASP A 119 -4.23 -16.44 3.21
C ASP A 119 -4.98 -15.11 3.08
N VAL A 120 -6.20 -15.18 2.54
CA VAL A 120 -7.08 -14.03 2.29
C VAL A 120 -7.61 -13.37 3.56
N ASN A 121 -7.41 -14.00 4.72
CA ASN A 121 -7.81 -13.47 6.03
C ASN A 121 -6.61 -12.99 6.86
N ARG A 122 -5.37 -13.26 6.41
CA ARG A 122 -4.15 -12.83 7.12
C ARG A 122 -3.82 -11.36 6.84
N GLY A 123 -3.78 -10.57 7.91
CA GLY A 123 -3.46 -9.14 7.89
C GLY A 123 -1.97 -8.79 8.06
N SER A 124 -1.67 -7.49 8.10
CA SER A 124 -0.30 -6.96 8.27
C SER A 124 0.12 -6.73 9.73
N SER A 125 -0.81 -6.28 10.57
CA SER A 125 -0.73 -6.05 12.03
C SER A 125 -2.05 -5.38 12.45
N LEU A 126 -2.55 -5.61 13.68
CA LEU A 126 -3.94 -5.28 14.09
C LEU A 126 -4.99 -6.08 13.28
N PRO A 127 -6.27 -6.17 13.70
CA PRO A 127 -7.32 -6.84 12.91
C PRO A 127 -7.63 -6.04 11.64
N MET A 128 -6.73 -6.14 10.66
CA MET A 128 -6.78 -5.51 9.35
C MET A 128 -6.63 -6.61 8.31
N THR A 129 -7.74 -7.30 8.01
CA THR A 129 -7.78 -8.29 6.93
C THR A 129 -7.77 -7.60 5.56
N PRO A 130 -7.39 -8.31 4.49
CA PRO A 130 -7.57 -7.84 3.12
C PRO A 130 -8.97 -7.28 2.85
N LEU A 131 -10.01 -7.96 3.32
CA LEU A 131 -11.40 -7.54 3.12
C LEU A 131 -11.72 -6.25 3.87
N VAL A 132 -11.39 -6.19 5.18
CA VAL A 132 -11.53 -4.97 6.01
C VAL A 132 -10.80 -3.79 5.39
N PHE A 133 -9.57 -3.99 4.90
CA PHE A 133 -8.84 -2.95 4.18
C PHE A 133 -9.66 -2.49 2.98
N THR A 134 -10.00 -3.38 2.04
CA THR A 134 -10.69 -2.99 0.81
C THR A 134 -12.03 -2.30 1.04
N THR A 135 -12.85 -2.76 1.99
CA THR A 135 -14.15 -2.14 2.30
C THR A 135 -14.01 -0.83 3.09
N GLY A 136 -12.87 -0.60 3.74
CA GLY A 136 -12.57 0.69 4.36
C GLY A 136 -12.27 1.79 3.33
N TRP A 137 -11.98 1.44 2.07
CA TRP A 137 -11.40 2.34 1.07
C TRP A 137 -12.19 2.42 -0.25
N GLY A 138 -12.12 3.57 -0.91
CA GLY A 138 -12.84 3.78 -2.18
C GLY A 138 -12.11 3.17 -3.35
N GLY A 139 -12.88 2.73 -4.35
CA GLY A 139 -12.34 2.19 -5.60
C GLY A 139 -11.75 0.78 -5.46
N TYR A 140 -12.14 0.03 -4.43
CA TYR A 140 -11.74 -1.37 -4.23
C TYR A 140 -12.87 -2.37 -4.52
N THR A 141 -14.00 -1.95 -5.07
CA THR A 141 -15.17 -2.80 -5.32
C THR A 141 -14.83 -4.09 -6.10
N ASN A 142 -13.94 -4.01 -7.11
CA ASN A 142 -13.45 -5.19 -7.83
C ASN A 142 -12.56 -6.13 -6.98
N PHE A 143 -11.87 -5.58 -5.99
CA PHE A 143 -11.05 -6.33 -5.04
C PHE A 143 -11.95 -7.01 -4.01
N VAL A 144 -12.91 -6.29 -3.42
CA VAL A 144 -13.95 -6.84 -2.53
C VAL A 144 -14.63 -8.03 -3.19
N LYS A 145 -15.14 -7.84 -4.41
CA LYS A 145 -15.78 -8.90 -5.21
C LYS A 145 -14.92 -10.15 -5.37
N PHE A 146 -13.61 -9.98 -5.59
CA PHE A 146 -12.71 -11.11 -5.78
C PHE A 146 -12.34 -11.77 -4.45
N LEU A 147 -12.06 -10.99 -3.41
CA LEU A 147 -11.75 -11.49 -2.07
C LEU A 147 -12.92 -12.32 -1.51
N SER A 148 -14.16 -11.85 -1.65
CA SER A 148 -15.36 -12.60 -1.28
C SER A 148 -15.45 -13.93 -2.01
N LYS A 149 -15.18 -13.96 -3.32
CA LYS A 149 -15.12 -15.21 -4.10
C LYS A 149 -13.98 -16.13 -3.70
N ALA A 150 -12.89 -15.58 -3.16
CA ALA A 150 -11.73 -16.32 -2.71
C ALA A 150 -11.85 -16.81 -1.26
N GLY A 151 -13.00 -16.63 -0.61
CA GLY A 151 -13.25 -17.12 0.75
C GLY A 151 -12.74 -16.19 1.85
N ALA A 152 -12.58 -14.89 1.57
CA ALA A 152 -12.37 -13.91 2.64
C ALA A 152 -13.61 -13.88 3.55
N ASP A 153 -13.39 -14.00 4.86
CA ASP A 153 -14.47 -14.05 5.86
C ASP A 153 -14.98 -12.62 6.14
N PRO A 154 -16.23 -12.30 5.77
CA PRO A 154 -16.82 -10.98 6.02
C PRO A 154 -17.25 -10.78 7.48
N ASN A 155 -17.06 -11.77 8.36
CA ASN A 155 -17.40 -11.71 9.78
C ASN A 155 -16.18 -11.38 10.65
N ILE A 156 -15.01 -11.11 10.05
CA ILE A 156 -13.84 -10.63 10.78
C ILE A 156 -13.91 -9.09 10.87
N PRO A 157 -14.07 -8.51 12.08
CA PRO A 157 -14.18 -7.07 12.23
C PRO A 157 -12.83 -6.36 12.10
N ASP A 158 -12.90 -5.05 11.92
CA ASP A 158 -11.78 -4.15 12.12
C ASP A 158 -11.39 -4.00 13.61
N ALA A 159 -10.42 -3.13 13.90
CA ALA A 159 -9.96 -2.87 15.27
C ALA A 159 -10.99 -2.19 16.18
N TYR A 160 -12.12 -1.75 15.62
CA TYR A 160 -13.20 -1.07 16.31
C TYR A 160 -14.46 -1.93 16.41
N GLY A 161 -14.42 -3.16 15.90
CA GLY A 161 -15.55 -4.08 15.91
C GLY A 161 -16.49 -3.94 14.73
N ASN A 162 -16.19 -3.08 13.74
CA ASN A 162 -17.04 -2.94 12.56
C ASN A 162 -16.75 -4.07 11.57
N LEU A 163 -17.79 -4.73 11.09
CA LEU A 163 -17.66 -5.69 10.00
C LEU A 163 -17.47 -4.99 8.65
N PRO A 164 -16.83 -5.65 7.67
CA PRO A 164 -16.71 -5.17 6.29
C PRO A 164 -18.01 -4.59 5.69
N ILE A 165 -19.16 -5.21 5.96
CA ILE A 165 -20.46 -4.72 5.47
C ILE A 165 -20.87 -3.38 6.07
N GLU A 166 -20.54 -3.15 7.35
CA GLU A 166 -20.80 -1.87 8.03
C GLU A 166 -19.87 -0.79 7.51
N LEU A 167 -18.60 -1.13 7.20
CA LEU A 167 -17.65 -0.21 6.58
C LEU A 167 -18.13 0.22 5.18
N ALA A 168 -18.60 -0.72 4.36
CA ALA A 168 -19.20 -0.44 3.06
C ALA A 168 -20.43 0.48 3.19
N ALA A 169 -21.31 0.21 4.16
CA ALA A 169 -22.49 1.02 4.42
C ALA A 169 -22.16 2.44 4.91
N LYS A 170 -21.17 2.61 5.81
CA LYS A 170 -20.69 3.93 6.27
C LYS A 170 -20.11 4.77 5.13
N ARG A 171 -19.61 4.13 4.07
CA ARG A 171 -19.11 4.77 2.85
C ARG A 171 -20.18 4.98 1.79
N ASP A 172 -21.44 4.64 2.08
CA ASP A 172 -22.58 4.71 1.15
C ASP A 172 -22.32 3.88 -0.13
N CYS A 173 -21.61 2.74 -0.01
CA CYS A 173 -21.29 1.87 -1.14
C CYS A 173 -22.28 0.69 -1.24
N MET A 174 -23.41 0.94 -1.90
CA MET A 174 -24.49 -0.05 -2.08
C MET A 174 -24.01 -1.37 -2.68
N GLU A 175 -23.19 -1.30 -3.74
CA GLU A 175 -22.69 -2.50 -4.43
C GLU A 175 -21.89 -3.42 -3.48
N GLU A 176 -21.06 -2.85 -2.60
CA GLU A 176 -20.30 -3.62 -1.62
C GLU A 176 -21.18 -4.19 -0.52
N VAL A 177 -22.21 -3.46 -0.07
CA VAL A 177 -23.21 -3.97 0.88
C VAL A 177 -23.97 -5.15 0.29
N GLU A 178 -24.45 -5.04 -0.95
CA GLU A 178 -25.14 -6.12 -1.68
C GLU A 178 -24.25 -7.36 -1.83
N MET A 179 -22.96 -7.18 -2.16
CA MET A 179 -22.01 -8.29 -2.29
C MET A 179 -21.77 -9.01 -0.97
N LEU A 180 -21.70 -8.29 0.15
CA LEU A 180 -21.35 -8.83 1.46
C LEU A 180 -22.56 -9.36 2.23
N PHE A 181 -23.76 -8.83 1.98
CA PHE A 181 -25.00 -9.20 2.67
C PHE A 181 -25.25 -10.73 2.74
N PRO A 182 -25.21 -11.49 1.63
CA PRO A 182 -25.47 -12.93 1.69
C PRO A 182 -24.35 -13.73 2.38
N LEU A 183 -23.19 -13.13 2.63
CA LEU A 183 -22.02 -13.78 3.21
C LEU A 183 -21.83 -13.42 4.70
N THR A 184 -22.53 -12.39 5.18
CA THR A 184 -22.37 -11.84 6.53
C THR A 184 -23.47 -12.35 7.45
N SER A 185 -23.09 -12.80 8.65
CA SER A 185 -24.04 -13.19 9.68
C SER A 185 -24.81 -11.96 10.19
N PRO A 186 -26.10 -12.10 10.53
CA PRO A 186 -26.87 -10.99 11.09
C PRO A 186 -26.19 -10.36 12.31
N ILE A 187 -26.03 -9.03 12.27
CA ILE A 187 -25.42 -8.28 13.36
C ILE A 187 -26.51 -7.95 14.39
N PRO A 188 -26.39 -8.40 15.66
CA PRO A 188 -27.46 -8.23 16.65
C PRO A 188 -27.86 -6.78 16.94
N THR A 189 -26.96 -5.82 16.73
CA THR A 189 -27.21 -4.39 16.94
C THR A 189 -28.01 -3.74 15.81
N ILE A 190 -28.26 -4.45 14.71
CA ILE A 190 -29.02 -3.96 13.54
C ILE A 190 -30.39 -4.66 13.52
N PRO A 191 -31.47 -4.03 14.02
CA PRO A 191 -32.77 -4.70 14.19
C PRO A 191 -33.43 -5.10 12.87
N ASN A 192 -33.23 -4.29 11.82
CA ASN A 192 -33.69 -4.58 10.47
C ASN A 192 -32.53 -5.14 9.64
N TRP A 193 -32.37 -6.46 9.61
CA TRP A 193 -31.34 -7.14 8.81
C TRP A 193 -31.74 -7.23 7.34
N SER A 194 -31.76 -6.08 6.68
CA SER A 194 -31.90 -5.91 5.23
C SER A 194 -30.84 -4.93 4.76
N ILE A 195 -30.58 -4.88 3.44
CA ILE A 195 -29.63 -3.92 2.87
C ILE A 195 -29.99 -2.49 3.28
N ASP A 196 -31.26 -2.09 3.14
CA ASP A 196 -31.74 -0.76 3.55
C ASP A 196 -31.60 -0.51 5.06
N GLY A 197 -31.86 -1.54 5.87
CA GLY A 197 -31.73 -1.47 7.33
C GLY A 197 -30.28 -1.27 7.78
N ILE A 198 -29.32 -1.98 7.15
CA ILE A 198 -27.89 -1.82 7.40
C ILE A 198 -27.41 -0.42 7.01
N ILE A 199 -27.82 0.07 5.83
CA ILE A 199 -27.44 1.41 5.35
C ILE A 199 -28.01 2.49 6.27
N SER A 200 -29.27 2.34 6.66
CA SER A 200 -29.95 3.27 7.57
C SER A 200 -29.29 3.27 8.95
N HIS A 201 -28.91 2.09 9.47
CA HIS A 201 -28.17 1.96 10.72
C HIS A 201 -26.80 2.65 10.63
N ALA A 202 -26.04 2.43 9.57
CA ALA A 202 -24.74 3.08 9.37
C ALA A 202 -24.86 4.62 9.32
N LYS A 203 -25.90 5.16 8.66
CA LYS A 203 -26.20 6.60 8.64
C LYS A 203 -26.53 7.15 10.03
N PHE A 204 -27.23 6.38 10.85
CA PHE A 204 -27.52 6.75 12.23
C PHE A 204 -26.27 6.69 13.13
N GLU A 205 -25.48 5.62 13.06
CA GLU A 205 -24.27 5.46 13.86
C GLU A 205 -23.20 6.50 13.52
N SER A 206 -23.02 6.80 12.22
CA SER A 206 -22.06 7.83 11.78
C SER A 206 -22.39 9.25 12.26
N ALA A 207 -23.64 9.51 12.64
CA ALA A 207 -24.03 10.76 13.27
C ALA A 207 -23.63 10.85 14.75
N LYS A 208 -23.26 9.73 15.39
CA LYS A 208 -22.92 9.70 16.83
C LYS A 208 -21.52 10.23 17.11
N PRO A 209 -21.30 10.90 18.26
CA PRO A 209 -19.97 11.36 18.67
C PRO A 209 -18.92 10.25 18.85
N LEU A 210 -19.35 9.03 19.18
CA LEU A 210 -18.46 7.88 19.35
C LEU A 210 -17.82 7.44 18.02
N ASP A 211 -18.61 7.37 16.94
CA ASP A 211 -18.10 7.04 15.61
C ASP A 211 -17.13 8.13 15.12
N ARG A 212 -17.40 9.40 15.44
CA ARG A 212 -16.45 10.49 15.20
C ARG A 212 -15.11 10.28 15.92
N ARG A 213 -15.11 9.78 17.16
CA ARG A 213 -13.87 9.43 17.88
C ARG A 213 -13.14 8.26 17.24
N GLN A 214 -13.87 7.22 16.83
CA GLN A 214 -13.29 6.07 16.13
C GLN A 214 -12.67 6.50 14.80
N LEU A 215 -13.35 7.35 14.03
CA LEU A 215 -12.82 7.95 12.81
C LEU A 215 -11.53 8.74 13.07
N GLU A 216 -11.45 9.53 14.14
CA GLU A 216 -10.20 10.21 14.52
C GLU A 216 -9.08 9.23 14.92
N GLN A 217 -9.41 8.12 15.59
CA GLN A 217 -8.44 7.07 15.89
C GLN A 217 -7.95 6.37 14.61
N THR A 218 -8.82 6.07 13.66
CA THR A 218 -8.46 5.48 12.37
C THR A 218 -7.48 6.40 11.62
N LYS A 219 -7.79 7.70 11.55
CA LYS A 219 -6.88 8.70 10.96
C LYS A 219 -5.50 8.69 11.64
N ALA A 220 -5.46 8.62 12.96
CA ALA A 220 -4.21 8.59 13.72
C ALA A 220 -3.39 7.33 13.43
N THR A 221 -4.02 6.16 13.43
CA THR A 221 -3.37 4.86 13.15
C THR A 221 -2.79 4.81 11.75
N LEU A 222 -3.55 5.24 10.74
CA LEU A 222 -3.08 5.24 9.35
C LEU A 222 -1.94 6.21 9.12
N LYS A 223 -2.03 7.40 9.73
CA LYS A 223 -0.95 8.37 9.70
C LYS A 223 0.29 7.79 10.39
N ALA A 224 0.16 7.18 11.57
CA ALA A 224 1.26 6.58 12.30
C ALA A 224 1.92 5.43 11.51
N HIS A 225 1.12 4.62 10.81
CA HIS A 225 1.62 3.60 9.91
C HIS A 225 2.43 4.21 8.74
N ALA A 226 1.93 5.26 8.10
CA ALA A 226 2.66 5.97 7.06
C ALA A 226 3.93 6.68 7.59
N ASP A 227 3.88 7.26 8.79
CA ASP A 227 5.03 7.85 9.48
C ASP A 227 6.10 6.78 9.80
N HIS A 228 5.68 5.58 10.20
CA HIS A 228 6.58 4.46 10.45
C HIS A 228 7.30 4.03 9.18
N LEU A 229 6.58 3.83 8.06
CA LEU A 229 7.17 3.54 6.76
C LEU A 229 8.14 4.65 6.31
N PHE A 230 7.79 5.91 6.58
CA PHE A 230 8.66 7.06 6.32
C PHE A 230 9.95 6.99 7.17
N SER A 231 9.85 6.62 8.45
CA SER A 231 11.00 6.47 9.35
C SER A 231 11.95 5.36 8.89
N LEU A 232 11.40 4.31 8.29
CA LEU A 232 12.16 3.28 7.63
C LEU A 232 12.84 3.80 6.35
N LYS A 233 12.64 5.03 5.89
CA LYS A 233 13.15 5.55 4.60
C LYS A 233 12.59 4.82 3.38
N ASP A 234 11.44 4.17 3.53
CA ASP A 234 10.69 3.63 2.38
C ASP A 234 9.74 4.70 1.84
N TYR A 235 10.29 5.75 1.24
CA TYR A 235 9.51 6.92 0.83
C TYR A 235 8.46 6.58 -0.23
N LYS A 236 8.70 5.54 -1.03
CA LYS A 236 7.73 5.07 -2.05
C LYS A 236 6.50 4.47 -1.37
N VAL A 237 6.69 3.52 -0.46
CA VAL A 237 5.58 2.88 0.26
C VAL A 237 4.91 3.89 1.20
N ALA A 238 5.67 4.74 1.89
CA ALA A 238 5.14 5.80 2.73
C ALA A 238 4.26 6.80 1.95
N SER A 239 4.68 7.22 0.75
CA SER A 239 3.90 8.11 -0.12
C SER A 239 2.53 7.52 -0.46
N LYS A 240 2.49 6.22 -0.77
CA LYS A 240 1.23 5.49 -1.04
C LYS A 240 0.38 5.37 0.22
N ALA A 241 0.97 5.03 1.37
CA ALA A 241 0.25 4.95 2.65
C ALA A 241 -0.34 6.31 3.06
N TYR A 242 0.37 7.42 2.87
CA TYR A 242 -0.21 8.76 3.05
C TYR A 242 -1.33 9.04 2.06
N GLY A 243 -1.24 8.54 0.83
CA GLY A 243 -2.32 8.65 -0.15
C GLY A 243 -3.59 7.95 0.30
N VAL A 244 -3.47 6.73 0.84
CA VAL A 244 -4.57 6.03 1.49
C VAL A 244 -5.16 6.90 2.61
N SER A 245 -4.35 7.41 3.54
CA SER A 245 -4.84 8.33 4.59
C SER A 245 -5.57 9.57 4.06
N ILE A 246 -5.11 10.13 2.93
CA ILE A 246 -5.74 11.30 2.27
C ILE A 246 -7.11 10.92 1.69
N ASP A 247 -7.28 9.73 1.12
CA ASP A 247 -8.55 9.26 0.56
C ASP A 247 -9.64 9.14 1.64
N VAL A 248 -9.28 8.85 2.90
CA VAL A 248 -10.24 8.86 4.04
C VAL A 248 -10.47 10.25 4.60
N ALA A 249 -9.41 11.01 4.85
CA ALA A 249 -9.53 12.31 5.49
C ALA A 249 -8.39 13.24 5.06
N PRO A 250 -8.60 14.03 3.99
CA PRO A 250 -7.62 14.97 3.51
C PRO A 250 -7.24 15.97 4.61
N SER A 251 -5.94 16.15 4.84
CA SER A 251 -5.43 17.20 5.74
C SER A 251 -4.13 17.78 5.22
N ALA A 252 -3.89 19.05 5.53
CA ALA A 252 -2.66 19.74 5.14
C ALA A 252 -1.40 18.97 5.57
N THR A 253 -1.40 18.37 6.77
CA THR A 253 -0.28 17.58 7.27
C THR A 253 0.00 16.34 6.43
N LEU A 254 -1.04 15.62 6.00
CA LEU A 254 -0.86 14.44 5.14
C LEU A 254 -0.30 14.82 3.77
N TYR A 255 -0.83 15.88 3.15
CA TYR A 255 -0.29 16.41 1.90
C TYR A 255 1.18 16.87 2.04
N ALA A 256 1.52 17.59 3.11
CA ALA A 256 2.90 18.02 3.36
C ALA A 256 3.87 16.84 3.59
N ASN A 257 3.41 15.76 4.24
CA ASN A 257 4.21 14.56 4.45
C ASN A 257 4.37 13.76 3.15
N ARG A 258 3.31 13.60 2.35
CA ARG A 258 3.38 12.94 1.04
C ARG A 258 4.23 13.73 0.04
N SER A 259 4.13 15.06 0.05
CA SER A 259 4.99 15.97 -0.71
C SER A 259 6.46 15.74 -0.37
N LEU A 260 6.81 15.62 0.93
CA LEU A 260 8.19 15.29 1.34
C LEU A 260 8.65 13.93 0.79
N CYS A 261 7.79 12.91 0.84
CA CYS A 261 8.12 11.60 0.28
C CYS A 261 8.47 11.70 -1.20
N LYS A 262 7.67 12.46 -1.96
CA LYS A 262 7.88 12.66 -3.41
C LYS A 262 9.15 13.46 -3.72
N LEU A 263 9.47 14.50 -2.93
CA LEU A 263 10.75 15.20 -3.03
C LEU A 263 11.94 14.25 -2.86
N LEU A 264 11.87 13.35 -1.88
CA LEU A 264 12.91 12.36 -1.60
C LEU A 264 12.99 11.24 -2.65
N LEU A 265 12.00 11.16 -3.54
CA LEU A 265 11.94 10.26 -4.69
C LEU A 265 12.26 10.97 -6.01
N ASP A 266 12.67 12.25 -5.97
CA ASP A 266 12.92 13.08 -7.15
C ASP A 266 11.66 13.35 -8.03
N ASP A 267 10.46 13.17 -7.46
CA ASP A 267 9.17 13.48 -8.10
C ASP A 267 8.76 14.93 -7.80
N GLY A 268 9.31 15.87 -8.57
CA GLY A 268 9.07 17.31 -8.40
C GLY A 268 7.62 17.74 -8.66
N GLU A 269 7.01 17.26 -9.75
CA GLU A 269 5.63 17.62 -10.11
C GLU A 269 4.63 17.10 -9.07
N GLY A 270 4.76 15.84 -8.67
CA GLY A 270 3.90 15.25 -7.65
C GLY A 270 4.09 15.92 -6.29
N ALA A 271 5.33 16.30 -5.93
CA ALA A 271 5.63 17.03 -4.71
C ALA A 271 4.99 18.43 -4.71
N LEU A 272 5.03 19.12 -5.85
CA LEU A 272 4.44 20.45 -6.03
C LEU A 272 2.91 20.38 -5.91
N SER A 273 2.28 19.41 -6.58
CA SER A 273 0.83 19.20 -6.51
C SER A 273 0.34 19.03 -5.06
N ASP A 274 1.04 18.19 -4.27
CA ASP A 274 0.71 18.00 -2.86
C ASP A 274 0.99 19.26 -2.02
N ALA A 275 2.08 19.98 -2.30
CA ALA A 275 2.40 21.22 -1.60
C ALA A 275 1.35 22.31 -1.84
N LEU A 276 0.84 22.43 -3.07
CA LEU A 276 -0.24 23.36 -3.41
C LEU A 276 -1.54 22.98 -2.69
N ARG A 277 -1.94 21.70 -2.69
CA ARG A 277 -3.08 21.21 -1.90
C ARG A 277 -2.92 21.52 -0.41
N CYS A 278 -1.71 21.36 0.13
CA CYS A 278 -1.40 21.69 1.50
C CYS A 278 -1.61 23.19 1.79
N ARG A 279 -1.13 24.08 0.92
CA ARG A 279 -1.33 25.53 1.06
C ARG A 279 -2.78 25.94 0.91
N MET A 280 -3.54 25.34 0.00
CA MET A 280 -4.99 25.60 -0.12
C MET A 280 -5.72 25.31 1.19
N LEU A 281 -5.35 24.23 1.90
CA LEU A 281 -5.97 23.86 3.17
C LEU A 281 -5.46 24.69 4.35
N ARG A 282 -4.20 25.11 4.34
CA ARG A 282 -3.58 25.95 5.38
C ARG A 282 -2.61 26.96 4.75
N PRO A 283 -3.08 28.12 4.28
CA PRO A 283 -2.27 29.08 3.52
C PRO A 283 -1.07 29.63 4.29
N ASN A 284 -1.27 29.95 5.58
CA ASN A 284 -0.26 30.57 6.45
C ASN A 284 0.63 29.55 7.17
N TRP A 285 0.63 28.29 6.73
CA TRP A 285 1.46 27.28 7.37
C TRP A 285 2.86 27.31 6.74
N VAL A 286 3.81 27.89 7.46
CA VAL A 286 5.24 27.97 7.12
C VAL A 286 5.77 26.68 6.46
N LYS A 287 5.41 25.51 7.00
CA LYS A 287 5.83 24.20 6.46
C LYS A 287 5.33 23.95 5.03
N ALA A 288 4.13 24.42 4.70
CA ALA A 288 3.55 24.30 3.36
C ALA A 288 4.31 25.17 2.35
N CYS A 289 4.67 26.40 2.74
CA CYS A 289 5.50 27.31 1.95
C CYS A 289 6.87 26.68 1.64
N TYR A 290 7.53 26.11 2.66
CA TYR A 290 8.79 25.37 2.46
C TYR A 290 8.64 24.16 1.53
N ARG A 291 7.54 23.40 1.61
CA ARG A 291 7.30 22.26 0.72
C ARG A 291 7.12 22.70 -0.73
N GLN A 292 6.37 23.78 -0.97
CA GLN A 292 6.19 24.33 -2.31
C GLN A 292 7.52 24.84 -2.86
N ALA A 293 8.27 25.62 -2.07
CA ALA A 293 9.57 26.14 -2.48
C ALA A 293 10.57 25.02 -2.82
N ALA A 294 10.61 23.97 -2.00
CA ALA A 294 11.45 22.81 -2.25
C ALA A 294 11.08 22.08 -3.55
N ALA A 295 9.78 21.97 -3.86
CA ALA A 295 9.32 21.36 -5.11
C ALA A 295 9.67 22.20 -6.34
N HIS A 296 9.43 23.52 -6.31
CA HIS A 296 9.87 24.43 -7.37
C HIS A 296 11.39 24.39 -7.56
N LYS A 297 12.16 24.35 -6.47
CA LYS A 297 13.64 24.23 -6.53
C LYS A 297 14.06 22.94 -7.24
N LEU A 298 13.40 21.82 -6.94
CA LEU A 298 13.66 20.53 -7.60
C LEU A 298 13.37 20.60 -9.12
N LEU A 299 12.30 21.29 -9.50
CA LEU A 299 11.92 21.58 -10.88
C LEU A 299 12.76 22.69 -11.55
N LYS A 300 13.73 23.27 -10.84
CA LYS A 300 14.58 24.40 -11.28
C LYS A 300 13.81 25.70 -11.56
N GLU A 301 12.65 25.86 -10.93
CA GLU A 301 11.78 27.04 -10.99
C GLU A 301 12.13 28.01 -9.85
N TYR A 302 13.35 28.56 -9.88
CA TYR A 302 13.93 29.27 -8.73
C TYR A 302 13.17 30.55 -8.33
N LYS A 303 12.56 31.25 -9.29
CA LYS A 303 11.78 32.45 -9.00
C LYS A 303 10.55 32.09 -8.15
N GLN A 304 9.79 31.10 -8.60
CA GLN A 304 8.61 30.59 -7.89
C GLN A 304 8.98 29.98 -6.54
N ALA A 305 10.17 29.37 -6.42
CA ALA A 305 10.68 28.90 -5.14
C ALA A 305 10.91 30.05 -4.15
N CYS A 306 11.51 31.15 -4.58
CA CYS A 306 11.69 32.35 -3.75
C CYS A 306 10.35 32.99 -3.39
N ASP A 307 9.44 33.15 -4.36
CA ASP A 307 8.11 33.72 -4.13
C ASP A 307 7.34 32.91 -3.06
N ALA A 308 7.39 31.58 -3.15
CA ALA A 308 6.77 30.71 -2.15
C ALA A 308 7.38 30.84 -0.74
N LEU A 309 8.66 31.21 -0.60
CA LEU A 309 9.30 31.45 0.70
C LEU A 309 8.97 32.82 1.28
N LEU A 310 8.64 33.81 0.45
CA LEU A 310 8.20 35.13 0.90
C LEU A 310 6.80 35.08 1.54
N ASP A 311 6.02 34.05 1.20
CA ASP A 311 4.72 33.76 1.80
C ASP A 311 4.81 33.04 3.16
N ALA A 312 6.02 32.73 3.66
CA ALA A 312 6.26 31.91 4.86
C ALA A 312 6.20 32.71 6.17
#